data_AF-A0A537SB40-F1
#
_entry.id   AF-A0A537SB40-F1
#
_cell.length_a   1.000
_cell.length_b   1.000
_cell.length_c   1.000
_cell.angle_alpha   90.00
_cell.angle_beta   90.00
_cell.angle_gamma   90.00
#
_symmetry.space_group_name_H-M   'P 1'
#
loop_
_entity.id
_entity.type
_entity.pdbx_description
1 polymer ?
#
loop_
_entity_poly.entity_id
_entity_poly.type
_entity_poly.pdbx_seq_one_letter_code
_entity_poly.pdbx_strand_id
1 'polypeptide(L)' 'MPDKSGDVKKVVLAYSGGLDTSVILRWLQETYRCEVVTFTADLGQGEELEPARKKAEMAGVKPEHIFIDDLREEFVR' A
#
# COMPACT_ATOMS: atom_id res chain seq x y z
N MET A 1 -7.94 19.16 17.30
CA MET A 1 -6.94 18.07 17.31
C MET A 1 -5.59 18.71 17.05
N PRO A 2 -4.57 18.51 17.89
CA PRO A 2 -3.25 19.06 17.62
C PRO A 2 -2.68 18.43 16.34
N ASP A 3 -2.12 19.30 15.51
CA ASP A 3 -1.53 18.99 14.23
C ASP A 3 -0.29 18.09 14.40
N LYS A 4 -0.42 16.79 14.12
CA LYS A 4 0.70 15.83 14.09
C LYS A 4 1.35 15.73 12.70
N SER A 5 0.97 16.59 11.74
CA SER A 5 1.37 16.47 10.33
C SER A 5 2.84 16.84 10.04
N GLY A 6 3.61 17.31 11.03
CA GLY A 6 4.97 17.81 10.81
C GLY A 6 6.06 16.76 10.58
N ASP A 7 5.93 15.54 11.10
CA ASP A 7 7.08 14.62 11.19
C ASP A 7 7.03 13.40 10.26
N VAL A 8 5.83 12.97 9.83
CA VAL A 8 5.69 11.76 9.01
C VAL A 8 5.80 12.12 7.54
N LYS A 9 6.98 11.89 6.95
CA LYS A 9 7.26 12.21 5.53
C LYS A 9 6.93 11.08 4.57
N LYS A 10 7.13 9.83 5.00
CA LYS A 10 6.98 8.64 4.17
C LYS A 10 6.49 7.44 4.98
N VAL A 11 5.56 6.68 4.44
CA VAL A 11 4.98 5.48 5.05
C VAL A 11 5.02 4.32 4.06
N VAL A 12 5.39 3.13 4.54
CA VAL A 12 5.18 1.88 3.80
C VAL A 12 3.91 1.23 4.35
N LEU A 13 2.94 0.97 3.47
CA LEU A 13 1.66 0.35 3.77
C LEU A 13 1.65 -1.07 3.22
N ALA A 14 1.46 -2.06 4.09
CA ALA A 14 1.04 -3.39 3.67
C ALA A 14 -0.35 -3.28 3.03
N TYR A 15 -0.42 -3.48 1.71
CA TYR A 15 -1.57 -3.15 0.89
C TYR A 15 -2.07 -4.40 0.19
N SER A 16 -3.27 -4.87 0.55
CA SER A 16 -3.88 -6.05 -0.08
C SER A 16 -4.78 -5.71 -1.26
N GLY A 17 -5.07 -4.43 -1.51
CA GLY A 17 -6.11 -4.01 -2.46
C GLY A 17 -7.53 -4.17 -1.94
N GLY A 18 -7.72 -4.61 -0.69
CA GLY A 18 -9.01 -4.66 -0.01
C GLY A 18 -9.60 -3.28 0.29
N LEU A 19 -10.87 -3.25 0.71
CA LEU A 19 -11.56 -2.00 1.08
C LEU A 19 -10.80 -1.28 2.21
N ASP A 20 -10.47 -2.01 3.28
CA ASP A 20 -9.84 -1.42 4.47
C ASP A 20 -8.50 -0.77 4.15
N THR A 21 -7.61 -1.49 3.46
CA THR A 21 -6.29 -0.95 3.10
C THR A 21 -6.39 0.19 2.08
N SER A 22 -7.43 0.20 1.24
CA SER A 22 -7.68 1.31 0.31
C SER A 22 -8.18 2.57 1.01
N VAL A 23 -9.03 2.43 2.03
CA VAL A 23 -9.44 3.55 2.86
C VAL A 23 -8.25 4.08 3.67
N ILE A 24 -7.44 3.19 4.25
CA ILE A 24 -6.22 3.58 4.99
C ILE A 24 -5.24 4.34 4.10
N LEU A 25 -5.01 3.88 2.87
CA LEU A 25 -4.15 4.55 1.90
C LEU A 25 -4.57 6.01 1.70
N ARG A 26 -5.86 6.25 1.44
CA ARG A 26 -6.38 7.61 1.26
C ARG A 26 -6.30 8.43 2.54
N TRP A 27 -6.63 7.82 3.67
CA TRP A 27 -6.56 8.48 4.97
C TRP A 27 -5.13 8.92 5.32
N LEU A 28 -4.11 8.11 5.02
CA LEU A 28 -2.71 8.47 5.20
C LEU A 28 -2.30 9.66 4.33
N GLN A 29 -2.70 9.65 3.06
CA GLN A 29 -2.45 10.75 2.12
C GLN A 29 -3.11 12.05 2.58
N GLU A 30 -4.35 12.02 3.05
CA GLU A 30 -5.10 13.22 3.45
C GLU A 30 -4.68 13.75 4.83
N THR A 31 -4.50 12.85 5.80
CA THR A 31 -4.24 13.21 7.20
C THR A 31 -2.80 13.60 7.44
N TYR A 32 -1.86 12.84 6.87
CA TYR A 32 -0.42 13.07 7.08
C TYR A 32 0.24 13.81 5.92
N ARG A 33 -0.42 13.92 4.76
CA ARG A 33 0.14 14.55 3.54
C ARG A 33 1.53 14.00 3.21
N CYS A 34 1.71 12.71 3.48
CA CYS A 34 2.96 12.01 3.37
C CYS A 34 3.00 11.18 2.09
N GLU A 35 4.21 10.79 1.68
CA GLU A 35 4.39 9.84 0.60
C GLU A 35 4.04 8.43 1.09
N VAL A 36 3.12 7.75 0.39
CA VAL A 36 2.76 6.37 0.72
C VAL A 36 3.34 5.43 -0.33
N VAL A 37 4.07 4.42 0.14
CA VAL A 37 4.57 3.28 -0.62
C VAL A 37 3.71 2.09 -0.29
N THR A 38 3.25 1.34 -1.29
CA THR A 38 2.46 0.12 -1.09
C THR A 38 3.32 -1.10 -1.29
N PHE A 39 3.20 -2.06 -0.38
CA PHE A 39 3.83 -3.37 -0.49
C PHE A 39 2.75 -4.46 -0.45
N THR A 40 2.74 -5.33 -1.44
CA THR A 40 1.84 -6.48 -1.54
C THR A 40 2.68 -7.74 -1.64
N ALA A 41 2.50 -8.67 -0.70
CA ALA A 41 3.12 -9.99 -0.76
C ALA A 41 2.19 -10.97 -1.47
N ASP A 42 2.69 -11.68 -2.49
CA ASP A 42 2.01 -12.85 -3.03
C ASP A 42 2.36 -14.08 -2.21
N LEU A 43 1.35 -14.62 -1.51
CA LEU A 43 1.45 -15.84 -0.73
C LEU A 43 0.71 -17.02 -1.40
N GLY A 44 0.40 -16.89 -2.69
CA GLY A 44 -0.41 -17.85 -3.45
C GLY A 44 -1.79 -17.33 -3.82
N GLN A 45 -2.00 -16.01 -3.75
CA GLN A 45 -3.28 -15.36 -4.03
C GLN A 45 -3.48 -15.11 -5.53
N GLY A 46 -2.40 -15.09 -6.32
CA GLY A 46 -2.43 -15.11 -7.79
C GLY A 46 -3.15 -13.93 -8.44
N GLU A 47 -4.44 -14.09 -8.72
CA GLU A 47 -5.25 -13.13 -9.51
C GLU A 47 -5.56 -11.81 -8.78
N GLU A 48 -5.39 -11.74 -7.45
CA GLU A 48 -5.71 -10.55 -6.65
C GLU A 48 -4.65 -9.43 -6.69
N LEU A 49 -3.44 -9.73 -7.19
CA LEU A 49 -2.30 -8.80 -7.19
C LEU A 49 -2.45 -7.66 -8.22
N GLU A 50 -2.89 -8.01 -9.43
CA GLU A 50 -3.13 -7.04 -10.51
C GLU A 50 -4.23 -6.02 -10.16
N PRO A 51 -5.38 -6.44 -9.60
CA PRO A 51 -6.36 -5.52 -9.02
C PRO A 51 -5.78 -4.61 -7.93
N ALA A 52 -4.89 -5.12 -7.05
CA ALA A 52 -4.26 -4.30 -6.02
C ALA A 52 -3.37 -3.21 -6.64
N ARG A 53 -2.50 -3.55 -7.60
CA ARG A 53 -1.69 -2.57 -8.33
C ARG A 53 -2.54 -1.45 -8.92
N LYS A 54 -3.58 -1.81 -9.69
CA LYS A 54 -4.45 -0.82 -10.35
C LYS A 54 -5.15 0.09 -9.35
N LYS A 55 -5.61 -0.45 -8.21
CA LYS A 55 -6.24 0.36 -7.16
C LYS A 55 -5.26 1.34 -6.51
N ALA A 56 -4.01 0.93 -6.27
CA ALA A 56 -2.97 1.81 -5.75
C ALA A 56 -2.64 2.95 -6.74
N GLU A 57 -2.51 2.65 -8.04
CA GLU A 57 -2.31 3.64 -9.10
C GLU A 57 -3.47 4.64 -9.18
N MET A 58 -4.72 4.13 -9.17
CA MET A 58 -5.93 4.98 -9.14
C MET A 58 -6.01 5.87 -7.89
N ALA A 59 -5.44 5.41 -6.78
CA ALA A 59 -5.33 6.19 -5.54
C ALA A 59 -4.15 7.17 -5.53
N GLY A 60 -3.40 7.30 -6.64
CA GLY A 60 -2.33 8.29 -6.82
C GLY A 60 -0.97 7.86 -6.27
N VAL A 61 -0.78 6.57 -5.97
CA VAL A 61 0.55 6.04 -5.65
C VAL A 61 1.38 5.99 -6.93
N LYS A 62 2.60 6.50 -6.89
CA LYS A 62 3.48 6.49 -8.07
C LYS A 62 3.89 5.05 -8.42
N PRO A 63 4.03 4.68 -9.70
CA PRO A 63 4.40 3.32 -10.11
C PRO A 63 5.67 2.79 -9.44
N GLU A 64 6.68 3.65 -9.23
CA GLU A 64 7.93 3.33 -8.53
C GLU A 64 7.77 3.05 -7.03
N HIS A 65 6.59 3.29 -6.47
CA HIS A 65 6.24 3.09 -5.06
C HIS A 65 5.21 1.97 -4.86
N ILE A 66 4.99 1.13 -5.89
CA ILE A 66 4.10 -0.02 -5.84
C ILE A 66 4.94 -1.29 -5.96
N PHE A 67 5.17 -1.95 -4.82
CA PHE A 67 5.97 -3.16 -4.71
C PHE A 67 5.05 -4.38 -4.58
N ILE A 68 5.30 -5.38 -5.41
CA ILE A 68 4.62 -6.67 -5.39
C ILE A 68 5.69 -7.74 -5.47
N ASP A 69 5.85 -8.51 -4.39
CA ASP A 69 6.89 -9.53 -4.28
C ASP A 69 6.25 -10.91 -4.06
N ASP A 70 6.78 -11.92 -4.77
CA ASP A 70 6.43 -13.32 -4.58
C ASP A 70 7.16 -13.91 -3.38
N LEU A 71 6.41 -14.19 -2.31
CA LEU A 71 6.93 -14.73 -1.06
C LEU A 71 6.43 -16.16 -0.80
N ARG A 72 5.90 -16.86 -1.81
CA ARG A 72 5.33 -18.21 -1.65
C ARG A 72 6.36 -19.20 -1.11
N GLU A 73 7.57 -19.20 -1.64
CA GLU A 73 8.65 -20.09 -1.18
C GLU A 73 9.12 -19.77 0.24
N GLU A 74 9.18 -18.49 0.60
CA GLU A 74 9.57 -18.04 1.94
C GLU A 74 8.49 -18.38 2.98
N PHE A 75 7.22 -18.29 2.59
CA PHE A 75 6.09 -18.57 3.47
C PHE A 75 5.95 -20.05 3.87
N VAL A 76 6.40 -20.97 3.01
CA VAL A 76 6.30 -22.42 3.26
C VAL A 76 7.55 -23.03 3.92
N ARG A 77 8.60 -22.24 4.17
CA ARG A 77 9.80 -22.67 4.91
C ARG A 77 9.58 -22.59 6.42
#